data_AF-A0A2E0S9C7-F1
#
_entry.id   AF-A0A2E0S9C7-F1
#
_cell.length_a   1.000
_cell.length_b   1.000
_cell.length_c   1.000
_cell.angle_alpha   90.00
_cell.angle_beta   90.00
_cell.angle_gamma   90.00
#
_symmetry.space_group_name_H-M   'P 1'
#
loop_
_entity.id
_entity.type
_entity.pdbx_description
1 polymer ?
#
loop_
_entity_poly.entity_id
_entity_poly.type
_entity_poly.pdbx_seq_one_letter_code
_entity_poly.pdbx_strand_id
1 'polypeptide(L)'
;MDFLHIPTRVVWSLQLESDLDKILLDHTHWEKESARWCLNLLLAYCDNEALSIAMTRMINQKLARFQDMRELLKSQQILFIRQQPIGYDKRLKELIINKEPERVVDRLLISALQEARSYERFAFMAHHIDNNTIAEHYHEISESDPRNYDTFIDLATCYQDEAAVCIRLDELAACESSFLSEGSRKPRLHS
;
A
#
# COMPACT_ATOMS: atom_id res chain seq x y z
N MET A 1 6.54 -11.96 3.39
CA MET A 1 6.28 -10.86 4.35
C MET A 1 7.46 -10.61 5.29
N ASP A 2 8.56 -11.35 5.15
CA ASP A 2 9.67 -11.36 6.12
C ASP A 2 10.55 -10.09 6.10
N PHE A 3 10.23 -9.10 5.25
CA PHE A 3 10.96 -7.84 5.14
C PHE A 3 10.30 -6.65 5.85
N LEU A 4 9.09 -6.79 6.41
CA LEU A 4 8.52 -5.75 7.26
C LEU A 4 9.17 -5.82 8.65
N HIS A 5 9.79 -4.73 9.10
CA HIS A 5 10.60 -4.74 10.35
C HIS A 5 9.78 -4.69 11.63
N ILE A 6 8.55 -4.17 11.58
CA ILE A 6 7.63 -4.16 12.71
C ILE A 6 6.26 -4.68 12.28
N PRO A 7 5.55 -5.42 13.14
CA PRO A 7 4.15 -5.73 12.91
C PRO A 7 3.28 -4.49 13.12
N THR A 8 2.03 -4.56 12.66
CA THR A 8 0.99 -3.59 12.98
C THR A 8 0.86 -3.48 14.50
N ARG A 9 0.97 -2.25 14.98
CA ARG A 9 1.07 -1.94 16.41
C ARG A 9 -0.30 -1.94 17.06
N VAL A 10 -0.35 -2.30 18.35
CA VAL A 10 -1.59 -2.26 19.16
C VAL A 10 -2.28 -0.88 19.11
N VAL A 11 -1.50 0.20 19.05
CA VAL A 11 -2.05 1.57 18.93
C VAL A 11 -2.91 1.74 17.67
N TRP A 12 -2.52 1.09 16.55
CA TRP A 12 -3.31 1.11 15.33
C TRP A 12 -4.59 0.27 15.45
N SER A 13 -4.57 -0.85 16.19
CA SER A 13 -5.79 -1.62 16.51
C SER A 13 -6.82 -0.77 17.25
N LEU A 14 -6.38 0.03 18.23
CA LEU A 14 -7.28 0.93 18.97
C LEU A 14 -7.90 2.00 18.06
N GLN A 15 -7.14 2.47 17.06
CA GLN A 15 -7.66 3.37 16.03
C GLN A 15 -8.67 2.68 15.12
N LEU A 16 -8.41 1.43 14.74
CA LEU A 16 -9.34 0.63 13.95
C LEU A 16 -10.68 0.47 14.65
N GLU A 17 -10.67 0.13 15.94
CA GLU A 17 -11.88 -0.03 16.75
C GLU A 17 -12.65 1.29 16.90
N SER A 18 -11.94 2.40 17.14
CA SER A 18 -12.58 3.69 17.43
C SER A 18 -13.01 4.47 16.19
N ASP A 19 -12.35 4.25 15.06
CA ASP A 19 -12.39 5.13 13.89
C ASP A 19 -12.40 4.35 12.56
N LEU A 20 -13.08 3.19 12.55
CA LEU A 20 -13.18 2.31 11.39
C LEU A 20 -13.59 3.06 10.11
N ASP A 21 -14.58 3.94 10.19
CA ASP A 21 -15.07 4.73 9.07
C ASP A 21 -13.97 5.56 8.38
N LYS A 22 -13.07 6.14 9.19
CA LYS A 22 -11.94 6.93 8.69
C LYS A 22 -10.87 6.05 8.04
N ILE A 23 -10.66 4.83 8.51
CA ILE A 23 -9.73 3.88 7.91
C ILE A 23 -10.29 3.34 6.58
N LEU A 24 -11.57 2.98 6.53
CA LEU A 24 -12.23 2.57 5.28
C LEU A 24 -12.19 3.67 4.22
N LEU A 25 -12.46 4.91 4.64
CA LEU A 25 -12.40 6.07 3.77
C LEU A 25 -10.97 6.28 3.22
N ASP A 26 -9.96 6.10 4.06
CA ASP A 26 -8.56 6.26 3.68
C ASP A 26 -8.09 5.15 2.74
N HIS A 27 -8.43 3.90 3.03
CA HIS A 27 -8.20 2.77 2.13
C HIS A 27 -8.82 3.05 0.75
N THR A 28 -10.05 3.56 0.71
CA THR A 28 -10.70 3.92 -0.56
C THR A 28 -9.92 5.00 -1.33
N HIS A 29 -9.35 6.01 -0.65
CA HIS A 29 -8.45 6.96 -1.33
C HIS A 29 -7.17 6.29 -1.79
N TRP A 30 -6.57 5.44 -0.96
CA TRP A 30 -5.33 4.74 -1.26
C TRP A 30 -5.41 3.92 -2.55
N GLU A 31 -6.50 3.19 -2.79
CA GLU A 31 -6.70 2.43 -4.03
C GLU A 31 -6.62 3.32 -5.29
N LYS A 32 -7.33 4.45 -5.27
CA LYS A 32 -7.32 5.42 -6.37
C LYS A 32 -5.94 6.08 -6.55
N GLU A 33 -5.26 6.39 -5.44
CA GLU A 33 -3.95 7.03 -5.46
C GLU A 33 -2.85 6.05 -5.89
N SER A 34 -2.97 4.77 -5.55
CA SER A 34 -2.11 3.67 -5.98
C SER A 34 -2.26 3.41 -7.47
N ALA A 35 -3.48 3.41 -8.01
CA ALA A 35 -3.71 3.35 -9.46
C ALA A 35 -3.00 4.51 -10.19
N ARG A 36 -3.11 5.74 -9.66
CA ARG A 36 -2.41 6.91 -10.22
C ARG A 36 -0.88 6.74 -10.17
N TRP A 37 -0.36 6.18 -9.07
CA TRP A 37 1.07 5.91 -8.94
C TRP A 37 1.57 4.89 -9.97
N CYS A 38 0.83 3.80 -10.17
CA CYS A 38 1.12 2.80 -11.20
C CYS A 38 1.09 3.41 -12.61
N LEU A 39 0.13 4.30 -12.90
CA LEU A 39 0.10 5.05 -14.16
C LEU A 39 1.34 5.92 -14.34
N ASN A 40 1.80 6.60 -13.28
CA ASN A 40 3.02 7.41 -13.34
C ASN A 40 4.29 6.55 -13.51
N LEU A 41 4.30 5.30 -13.07
CA LEU A 41 5.39 4.35 -13.35
C LEU A 41 5.35 3.92 -14.81
N LEU A 42 4.17 3.51 -15.29
CA LEU A 42 3.93 3.13 -16.69
C LEU A 42 4.37 4.22 -17.66
N LEU A 43 3.99 5.48 -17.41
CA LEU A 43 4.35 6.59 -18.29
C LEU A 43 5.84 6.92 -18.24
N ALA A 44 6.50 6.71 -17.10
CA ALA A 44 7.92 7.04 -16.94
C ALA A 44 8.86 5.99 -17.55
N TYR A 45 8.43 4.72 -17.60
CA TYR A 45 9.23 3.57 -18.02
C TYR A 45 8.49 2.72 -19.06
N CYS A 46 7.82 3.39 -20.01
CA CYS A 46 6.91 2.77 -20.98
C CYS A 46 7.61 1.86 -22.01
N ASP A 47 8.92 1.99 -22.15
CA ASP A 47 9.79 1.17 -22.99
C ASP A 47 10.17 -0.16 -22.32
N ASN A 48 9.96 -0.31 -21.01
CA ASN A 48 10.08 -1.59 -20.33
C ASN A 48 8.76 -2.39 -20.44
N GLU A 49 8.78 -3.45 -21.24
CA GLU A 49 7.60 -4.28 -21.51
C GLU A 49 7.04 -4.96 -20.26
N ALA A 50 7.91 -5.58 -19.44
CA ALA A 50 7.50 -6.28 -18.22
C ALA A 50 6.83 -5.34 -17.22
N LEU A 51 7.44 -4.16 -16.99
CA LEU A 51 6.87 -3.11 -16.15
C LEU A 51 5.54 -2.62 -16.72
N SER A 52 5.45 -2.41 -18.03
CA SER A 52 4.24 -1.89 -18.65
C SER A 52 3.05 -2.84 -18.51
N ILE A 53 3.29 -4.15 -18.71
CA ILE A 53 2.28 -5.19 -18.49
C ILE A 53 1.86 -5.23 -17.02
N ALA A 54 2.82 -5.23 -16.09
CA ALA A 54 2.54 -5.27 -14.67
C ALA A 54 1.74 -4.04 -14.21
N MET A 55 2.17 -2.82 -14.56
CA MET A 55 1.49 -1.59 -14.16
C MET A 55 0.07 -1.52 -14.73
N THR A 56 -0.15 -1.97 -15.97
CA THR A 56 -1.50 -2.03 -16.55
C THR A 56 -2.43 -2.95 -15.75
N ARG A 57 -1.94 -4.15 -15.38
CA ARG A 57 -2.70 -5.09 -14.53
C ARG A 57 -3.03 -4.48 -13.17
N MET A 58 -2.04 -3.86 -12.53
CA MET A 58 -2.21 -3.24 -11.21
C MET A 58 -3.18 -2.05 -11.25
N ILE A 59 -3.11 -1.19 -12.27
CA ILE A 59 -4.05 -0.07 -12.44
C ILE A 59 -5.49 -0.60 -12.49
N ASN A 60 -5.74 -1.63 -13.31
CA ASN A 60 -7.07 -2.21 -13.42
C ASN A 60 -7.55 -2.82 -12.09
N GLN A 61 -6.67 -3.55 -11.40
CA GLN A 61 -6.98 -4.14 -10.10
C GLN A 61 -7.31 -3.08 -9.03
N LYS A 62 -6.48 -2.03 -8.93
CA LYS A 62 -6.67 -0.92 -7.98
C LYS A 62 -7.93 -0.12 -8.27
N LEU A 63 -8.28 0.09 -9.55
CA LEU A 63 -9.52 0.76 -9.92
C LEU A 63 -10.77 -0.10 -9.68
N ALA A 64 -10.68 -1.42 -9.86
CA ALA A 64 -11.76 -2.34 -9.48
C ALA A 64 -11.98 -2.30 -7.96
N ARG A 65 -10.92 -2.45 -7.16
CA ARG A 65 -10.99 -2.32 -5.69
C ARG A 65 -11.50 -0.97 -5.22
N PHE A 66 -11.12 0.11 -5.89
CA PHE A 66 -11.68 1.42 -5.61
C PHE A 66 -13.20 1.43 -5.80
N GLN A 67 -13.73 0.81 -6.85
CA GLN A 67 -15.18 0.71 -7.06
C GLN A 67 -15.84 -0.12 -5.96
N ASP A 68 -15.29 -1.29 -5.64
CA ASP A 68 -15.80 -2.18 -4.60
C ASP A 68 -15.84 -1.48 -3.23
N MET A 69 -14.74 -0.81 -2.86
CA MET A 69 -14.67 -0.02 -1.64
C MET A 69 -15.68 1.13 -1.61
N ARG A 70 -15.98 1.76 -2.77
CA ARG A 70 -17.01 2.80 -2.85
C ARG A 70 -18.41 2.25 -2.62
N GLU A 71 -18.69 1.02 -3.05
CA GLU A 71 -19.94 0.31 -2.76
C GLU A 71 -20.03 -0.07 -1.28
N LEU A 72 -18.92 -0.57 -0.68
CA LEU A 72 -18.84 -0.83 0.75
C LEU A 72 -19.10 0.43 1.57
N LEU A 73 -18.42 1.55 1.29
CA LEU A 73 -18.67 2.81 1.99
C LEU A 73 -20.15 3.23 1.90
N LYS A 74 -20.76 3.07 0.74
CA LYS A 74 -22.18 3.38 0.52
C LYS A 74 -23.10 2.48 1.35
N SER A 75 -22.83 1.17 1.41
CA SER A 75 -23.64 0.22 2.21
C SER A 75 -23.55 0.52 3.70
N GLN A 76 -22.41 1.02 4.16
CA GLN A 76 -22.17 1.44 5.55
C GLN A 76 -22.57 2.90 5.83
N GLN A 77 -23.21 3.59 4.88
CA GLN A 77 -23.61 5.01 5.00
C GLN A 77 -22.45 5.97 5.28
N ILE A 78 -21.23 5.61 4.88
CA ILE A 78 -20.03 6.44 5.02
C ILE A 78 -19.89 7.29 3.75
N LEU A 79 -19.83 8.62 3.93
CA LEU A 79 -19.65 9.55 2.82
C LEU A 79 -18.19 9.56 2.34
N PHE A 80 -18.00 9.38 1.04
CA PHE A 80 -16.68 9.52 0.41
C PHE A 80 -16.26 10.99 0.31
N ILE A 81 -15.57 11.48 1.34
CA ILE A 81 -15.05 12.85 1.42
C ILE A 81 -13.53 12.88 1.41
N ARG A 82 -12.95 14.05 1.14
CA ARG A 82 -11.48 14.23 1.23
C ARG A 82 -11.02 14.08 2.68
N GLN A 83 -9.90 13.39 2.86
CA GLN A 83 -9.20 13.32 4.14
C GLN A 83 -7.87 14.05 4.06
N GLN A 84 -7.45 14.64 5.19
CA GLN A 84 -6.11 15.22 5.28
C GLN A 84 -5.06 14.09 5.32
N PRO A 85 -4.00 14.16 4.50
CA PRO A 85 -2.92 13.18 4.54
C PRO A 85 -2.12 13.26 5.84
N ILE A 86 -1.47 12.16 6.23
CA ILE A 86 -0.63 12.05 7.45
C ILE A 86 0.87 12.06 7.16
N GLY A 87 1.26 12.13 5.89
CA GLY A 87 2.65 12.27 5.49
C GLY A 87 3.44 10.97 5.28
N TYR A 88 2.89 9.80 5.62
CA TYR A 88 3.53 8.48 5.39
C TYR A 88 4.10 8.34 3.97
N ASP A 89 3.23 8.46 2.94
CA ASP A 89 3.65 8.39 1.53
C ASP A 89 4.67 9.46 1.14
N LYS A 90 4.54 10.66 1.71
CA LYS A 90 5.43 11.79 1.41
C LYS A 90 6.84 11.50 1.92
N ARG A 91 6.94 11.00 3.16
CA ARG A 91 8.22 10.64 3.79
C ARG A 91 8.92 9.50 3.07
N LEU A 92 8.19 8.48 2.64
CA LEU A 92 8.76 7.40 1.82
C LEU A 92 9.29 7.94 0.49
N LYS A 93 8.51 8.80 -0.20
CA LYS A 93 8.94 9.39 -1.47
C LYS A 93 10.15 10.32 -1.35
N GLU A 94 10.38 10.91 -0.18
CA GLU A 94 11.58 11.71 0.10
C GLU A 94 12.86 10.86 0.18
N LEU A 95 12.75 9.53 0.34
CA LEU A 95 13.89 8.60 0.33
C LEU A 95 14.36 8.21 -1.08
N ILE A 96 13.58 8.54 -2.12
CA ILE A 96 13.88 8.17 -3.51
C ILE A 96 15.14 8.89 -3.98
N ILE A 97 16.13 8.10 -4.41
CA ILE A 97 17.36 8.61 -5.04
C ILE A 97 17.02 9.23 -6.41
N ASN A 98 17.46 10.47 -6.65
CA ASN A 98 17.18 11.21 -7.90
C ASN A 98 18.19 10.91 -9.01
N LYS A 99 18.54 9.63 -9.21
CA LYS A 99 19.45 9.16 -10.25
C LYS A 99 18.99 7.78 -10.74
N GLU A 100 19.04 7.54 -12.05
CA GLU A 100 18.75 6.21 -12.59
C GLU A 100 20.01 5.33 -12.58
N PRO A 101 19.87 4.00 -12.32
CA PRO A 101 18.62 3.24 -12.12
C PRO A 101 18.12 3.22 -10.66
N GLU A 102 18.79 3.89 -9.73
CA GLU A 102 18.41 3.85 -8.30
C GLU A 102 16.99 4.41 -8.07
N ARG A 103 16.58 5.39 -8.87
CA ARG A 103 15.26 6.02 -8.81
C ARG A 103 14.13 5.04 -9.12
N VAL A 104 14.24 4.26 -10.19
CA VAL A 104 13.20 3.28 -10.54
C VAL A 104 13.14 2.17 -9.49
N VAL A 105 14.29 1.70 -9.01
CA VAL A 105 14.38 0.69 -7.94
C VAL A 105 13.69 1.19 -6.67
N ASP A 106 14.01 2.39 -6.19
CA ASP A 106 13.38 2.96 -5.00
C ASP A 106 11.87 3.11 -5.16
N ARG A 107 11.39 3.56 -6.34
CA ARG A 107 9.95 3.69 -6.59
C ARG A 107 9.24 2.32 -6.53
N LEU A 108 9.85 1.28 -7.08
CA LEU A 108 9.31 -0.08 -7.05
C LEU A 108 9.31 -0.64 -5.63
N LEU A 109 10.43 -0.53 -4.90
CA LEU A 109 10.55 -1.05 -3.53
C LEU A 109 9.66 -0.31 -2.51
N ILE A 110 9.50 1.01 -2.64
CA ILE A 110 8.50 1.76 -1.85
C ILE A 110 7.10 1.24 -2.13
N SER A 111 6.77 0.94 -3.40
CA SER A 111 5.46 0.38 -3.75
C SER A 111 5.29 -1.01 -3.13
N ALA A 112 6.34 -1.84 -3.13
CA ALA A 112 6.33 -3.14 -2.47
C ALA A 112 6.05 -3.02 -0.96
N LEU A 113 6.70 -2.07 -0.26
CA LEU A 113 6.47 -1.82 1.17
C LEU A 113 5.03 -1.37 1.46
N GLN A 114 4.50 -0.45 0.66
CA GLN A 114 3.13 0.04 0.82
C GLN A 114 2.11 -1.08 0.60
N GLU A 115 2.26 -1.89 -0.44
CA GLU A 115 1.39 -3.05 -0.69
C GLU A 115 1.52 -4.11 0.42
N ALA A 116 2.74 -4.42 0.88
CA ALA A 116 2.95 -5.39 1.95
C ALA A 116 2.35 -4.93 3.28
N ARG A 117 2.48 -3.65 3.63
CA ARG A 117 1.86 -3.09 4.84
C ARG A 117 0.33 -3.07 4.73
N SER A 118 -0.22 -2.71 3.58
CA SER A 118 -1.65 -2.78 3.33
C SER A 118 -2.15 -4.23 3.47
N TYR A 119 -1.48 -5.20 2.86
CA TYR A 119 -1.82 -6.62 2.97
C TYR A 119 -1.83 -7.11 4.42
N GLU A 120 -0.79 -6.78 5.20
CA GLU A 120 -0.73 -7.12 6.62
C GLU A 120 -1.93 -6.52 7.41
N ARG A 121 -2.26 -5.24 7.16
CA ARG A 121 -3.38 -4.57 7.82
C ARG A 121 -4.74 -5.08 7.35
N PHE A 122 -4.88 -5.47 6.09
CA PHE A 122 -6.11 -6.10 5.58
C PHE A 122 -6.36 -7.45 6.24
N ALA A 123 -5.32 -8.28 6.35
CA ALA A 123 -5.40 -9.54 7.07
C ALA A 123 -5.75 -9.31 8.55
N PHE A 124 -5.20 -8.26 9.19
CA PHE A 124 -5.58 -7.88 10.55
C PHE A 124 -7.06 -7.48 10.63
N MET A 125 -7.51 -6.59 9.74
CA MET A 125 -8.90 -6.11 9.66
C MET A 125 -9.91 -7.24 9.48
N ALA A 126 -9.60 -8.22 8.62
CA ALA A 126 -10.46 -9.38 8.38
C ALA A 126 -10.77 -10.20 9.66
N HIS A 127 -9.90 -10.15 10.68
CA HIS A 127 -10.05 -10.91 11.92
C HIS A 127 -10.51 -10.10 13.14
N HIS A 128 -10.45 -8.76 13.07
CA HIS A 128 -10.64 -7.89 14.24
C HIS A 128 -11.78 -6.88 14.09
N ILE A 129 -12.51 -6.91 12.96
CA ILE A 129 -13.68 -6.05 12.75
C ILE A 129 -14.95 -6.82 13.12
N ASP A 130 -15.74 -6.28 14.05
CA ASP A 130 -17.00 -6.89 14.51
C ASP A 130 -18.11 -6.89 13.43
N ASN A 131 -18.04 -5.96 12.48
CA ASN A 131 -19.02 -5.88 11.40
C ASN A 131 -18.73 -6.95 10.34
N ASN A 132 -19.52 -8.02 10.34
CA ASN A 132 -19.37 -9.17 9.44
C ASN A 132 -19.23 -8.77 7.96
N THR A 133 -20.04 -7.83 7.47
CA THR A 133 -19.97 -7.40 6.06
C THR A 133 -18.61 -6.81 5.72
N ILE A 134 -18.04 -6.01 6.63
CA ILE A 134 -16.72 -5.41 6.42
C ILE A 134 -15.62 -6.48 6.59
N ALA A 135 -15.72 -7.33 7.61
CA ALA A 135 -14.75 -8.40 7.86
C ALA A 135 -14.67 -9.39 6.68
N GLU A 136 -15.83 -9.86 6.18
CA GLU A 136 -15.92 -10.72 4.98
C GLU A 136 -15.30 -10.03 3.76
N HIS A 137 -15.54 -8.74 3.56
CA HIS A 137 -14.93 -7.99 2.46
C HIS A 137 -13.39 -7.98 2.54
N TYR A 138 -12.81 -7.77 3.72
CA TYR A 138 -11.34 -7.84 3.88
C TYR A 138 -10.80 -9.26 3.79
N HIS A 139 -11.59 -10.28 4.14
CA HIS A 139 -11.24 -11.68 3.92
C HIS A 139 -11.12 -11.96 2.42
N GLU A 140 -12.14 -11.58 1.64
CA GLU A 140 -12.16 -11.71 0.18
C GLU A 140 -11.00 -10.94 -0.47
N ILE A 141 -10.70 -9.71 -0.02
CA ILE A 141 -9.52 -8.97 -0.50
C ILE A 141 -8.25 -9.76 -0.21
N SER A 142 -8.07 -10.29 1.00
CA SER A 142 -6.85 -10.98 1.41
C SER A 142 -6.63 -12.31 0.67
N GLU A 143 -7.71 -13.01 0.30
CA GLU A 143 -7.66 -14.25 -0.50
C GLU A 143 -7.47 -13.98 -2.00
N SER A 144 -8.09 -12.92 -2.51
CA SER A 144 -8.07 -12.58 -3.94
C SER A 144 -6.86 -11.75 -4.36
N ASP A 145 -6.10 -11.18 -3.42
CA ASP A 145 -4.94 -10.36 -3.76
C ASP A 145 -3.73 -11.22 -4.15
N PRO A 146 -3.26 -11.18 -5.41
CA PRO A 146 -1.89 -11.57 -5.68
C PRO A 146 -0.97 -10.76 -4.78
N ARG A 147 0.17 -11.35 -4.38
CA ARG A 147 1.21 -10.67 -3.62
C ARG A 147 1.85 -9.59 -4.50
N ASN A 148 1.16 -8.48 -4.68
CA ASN A 148 1.56 -7.38 -5.55
C ASN A 148 2.92 -6.80 -5.14
N TYR A 149 3.27 -6.90 -3.86
CA TYR A 149 4.61 -6.57 -3.37
C TYR A 149 5.71 -7.43 -4.01
N ASP A 150 5.47 -8.72 -4.26
CA ASP A 150 6.44 -9.61 -4.93
C ASP A 150 6.67 -9.13 -6.37
N THR A 151 5.61 -8.75 -7.08
CA THR A 151 5.72 -8.20 -8.45
C THR A 151 6.60 -6.95 -8.51
N PHE A 152 6.48 -6.05 -7.53
CA PHE A 152 7.34 -4.86 -7.46
C PHE A 152 8.81 -5.21 -7.18
N ILE A 153 9.07 -6.17 -6.29
CA ILE A 153 10.43 -6.63 -5.98
C ILE A 153 11.05 -7.30 -7.21
N ASP A 154 10.31 -8.20 -7.87
CA ASP A 154 10.75 -8.88 -9.10
C ASP A 154 11.11 -7.86 -10.19
N LEU A 155 10.26 -6.84 -10.39
CA LEU A 155 10.55 -5.76 -11.34
C LEU A 155 11.80 -4.97 -10.94
N ALA A 156 12.08 -4.77 -9.65
CA ALA A 156 13.28 -4.07 -9.21
C ALA A 156 14.56 -4.88 -9.54
N THR A 157 14.51 -6.20 -9.48
CA THR A 157 15.63 -7.08 -9.88
C THR A 157 15.94 -7.04 -11.38
N CYS A 158 15.05 -6.48 -12.21
CA CYS A 158 15.33 -6.24 -13.62
C CYS A 158 16.29 -5.04 -13.83
N TYR A 159 16.50 -4.19 -12.81
CA TYR A 159 17.33 -2.98 -12.89
C TYR A 159 18.62 -3.08 -12.08
N GLN A 160 18.66 -3.95 -11.06
CA GLN A 160 19.82 -4.16 -10.19
C GLN A 160 19.90 -5.61 -9.73
N ASP A 161 21.09 -6.05 -9.34
CA ASP A 161 21.31 -7.39 -8.79
C ASP A 161 20.43 -7.63 -7.54
N GLU A 162 19.92 -8.85 -7.41
CA GLU A 162 19.02 -9.25 -6.30
C GLU A 162 19.59 -8.89 -4.92
N ALA A 163 20.89 -9.09 -4.70
CA ALA A 163 21.54 -8.74 -3.44
C ALA A 163 21.46 -7.22 -3.13
N ALA A 164 21.63 -6.37 -4.15
CA ALA A 164 21.51 -4.92 -3.99
C ALA A 164 20.05 -4.51 -3.73
N VAL A 165 19.10 -5.14 -4.41
CA VAL A 165 17.66 -4.95 -4.19
C VAL A 165 17.26 -5.33 -2.77
N CYS A 166 17.72 -6.48 -2.26
CA CYS A 166 17.44 -6.92 -0.89
C CYS A 166 18.02 -5.96 0.15
N ILE A 167 19.26 -5.51 -0.01
CA ILE A 167 19.89 -4.53 0.89
C ILE A 167 19.06 -3.24 0.89
N ARG A 168 18.70 -2.73 -0.29
CA ARG A 168 17.95 -1.48 -0.39
C ARG A 168 16.53 -1.60 0.16
N LEU A 169 15.87 -2.74 -0.04
CA LEU A 169 14.56 -3.02 0.53
C LEU A 169 14.62 -3.01 2.06
N ASP A 170 15.66 -3.61 2.66
CA ASP A 170 15.86 -3.62 4.10
C ASP A 170 16.08 -2.21 4.67
N GLU A 171 16.88 -1.37 4.01
CA GLU A 171 17.07 0.04 4.38
C GLU A 171 15.76 0.84 4.35
N LEU A 172 14.96 0.66 3.30
CA LEU A 172 13.67 1.33 3.14
C LEU A 172 12.66 0.81 4.17
N ALA A 173 12.67 -0.49 4.48
CA ALA A 173 11.83 -1.10 5.51
C ALA A 173 12.17 -0.58 6.90
N ALA A 174 13.46 -0.39 7.21
CA ALA A 174 13.89 0.24 8.45
C ALA A 174 13.33 1.67 8.58
N CYS A 175 13.38 2.45 7.49
CA CYS A 175 12.81 3.80 7.46
C CYS A 175 11.28 3.78 7.63
N GLU A 176 10.58 2.90 6.91
CA GLU A 176 9.12 2.71 7.01
C GLU A 176 8.70 2.40 8.45
N SER A 177 9.41 1.49 9.11
CA SER A 177 9.13 1.09 10.48
C SER A 177 9.31 2.24 11.47
N SER A 178 10.31 3.10 11.25
CA SER A 178 10.52 4.31 12.05
C SER A 178 9.34 5.27 11.90
N PHE A 179 8.83 5.45 10.67
CA PHE A 179 7.71 6.34 10.39
C PHE A 179 6.41 5.85 11.07
N LEU A 180 6.14 4.55 11.03
CA LEU A 180 5.02 3.93 11.73
C LEU A 180 5.22 3.89 13.26
N SER A 181 6.47 3.89 13.73
CA SER A 181 6.80 3.93 15.16
C SER A 181 6.54 5.30 15.78
N GLU A 182 6.80 6.38 15.04
CA GLU A 182 6.37 7.73 15.43
C GLU A 182 4.83 7.83 15.49
N GLY A 183 4.16 7.17 14.53
CA GLY A 183 2.71 7.05 14.46
C GLY A 183 1.99 8.35 14.13
N SER A 184 0.69 8.26 13.88
CA SER A 184 -0.18 9.42 13.67
C SER A 184 -1.41 9.36 14.57
N ARG A 185 -1.83 10.50 15.13
CA ARG A 185 -3.12 10.62 15.85
C ARG A 185 -4.33 10.52 14.92
N LYS A 186 -4.15 10.76 13.62
CA LYS A 186 -5.22 10.65 12.63
C LYS A 186 -5.26 9.21 12.12
N PRO A 187 -6.39 8.49 12.27
CA PRO A 187 -6.54 7.10 11.87
C PRO A 187 -6.53 6.99 10.34
N ARG A 188 -5.55 6.27 9.80
CA ARG A 188 -5.34 6.05 8.36
C ARG A 188 -4.94 4.61 8.14
N LEU A 189 -5.06 4.13 6.90
CA LEU A 189 -4.59 2.81 6.53
C LEU A 189 -3.10 2.65 6.81
N HIS A 190 -2.30 3.73 6.72
CA HIS A 190 -0.85 3.75 7.01
C HIS A 190 -0.47 4.69 8.18
N SER A 191 -1.36 4.89 9.19
CA SER A 191 -1.03 5.64 10.43
C SER A 191 -0.20 4.86 11.45
#